data_AF-A0A968TVJ9-F1
#
_entry.id   AF-A0A968TVJ9-F1
#
_cell.length_a   1.000
_cell.length_b   1.000
_cell.length_c   1.000
_cell.angle_alpha   90.00
_cell.angle_beta   90.00
_cell.angle_gamma   90.00
#
_symmetry.space_group_name_H-M   'P 1'
#
loop_
_entity.id
_entity.type
_entity.pdbx_description
1 polymer ?
#
loop_
_entity_poly.entity_id
_entity_poly.type
_entity_poly.pdbx_seq_one_letter_code
_entity_poly.pdbx_strand_id
1 'polypeptide(L)'
;MAMQPYRLAVGSSGAFFVMFALTNDRLFGRFDATNTLLGSFGTFLQDQGVNAMLLDGWIEPDGQDGLVYAARYAGLVAAYDALGGLRFVAETIDRPPLPSMVKSSGRIWVDREAPTTAFSLSVTPEGIHVLTATPEGLKQRGVIDTYSLDDGRYLFSRRLPEACRSAKVTTTHLYTIGDTSITQWSLRDG
;
A
#
# COMPACT_ATOMS: atom_id res chain seq x y z
N MET A 1 13.68 22.57 -5.67
CA MET A 1 12.60 22.43 -4.67
C MET A 1 12.70 21.01 -4.13
N ALA A 2 12.95 20.81 -2.84
CA ALA A 2 13.12 19.46 -2.28
C ALA A 2 11.77 18.73 -2.31
N MET A 3 11.71 17.58 -2.99
CA MET A 3 10.51 16.73 -3.02
C MET A 3 10.26 16.16 -1.63
N GLN A 4 9.14 16.51 -1.01
CA GLN A 4 8.75 15.95 0.28
C GLN A 4 8.16 14.54 0.06
N PRO A 5 8.70 13.50 0.70
CA PRO A 5 8.03 12.20 0.71
C PRO A 5 6.70 12.35 1.45
N TYR A 6 5.69 11.61 1.01
CA TYR A 6 4.35 11.66 1.63
C TYR A 6 4.01 10.38 2.39
N ARG A 7 4.87 9.35 2.31
CA ARG A 7 4.80 8.12 3.13
C ARG A 7 6.18 7.68 3.54
N LEU A 8 6.25 7.10 4.74
CA LEU A 8 7.46 6.58 5.35
C LEU A 8 7.15 5.25 6.03
N ALA A 9 8.05 4.30 5.89
CA ALA A 9 8.02 3.00 6.56
C ALA A 9 9.39 2.74 7.20
N VAL A 10 9.43 2.40 8.49
CA VAL A 10 10.69 2.17 9.21
C VAL A 10 11.00 0.68 9.23
N GLY A 11 12.17 0.29 8.73
CA GLY A 11 12.70 -1.06 8.81
C GLY A 11 13.25 -1.40 10.19
N SER A 12 13.54 -2.68 10.41
CA SER A 12 14.00 -3.21 11.70
C SER A 12 15.44 -2.80 12.06
N SER A 13 16.31 -2.58 11.08
CA SER A 13 17.70 -2.14 11.29
C SER A 13 17.86 -0.63 11.47
N GLY A 14 16.77 0.14 11.49
CA GLY A 14 16.79 1.60 11.52
C GLY A 14 16.98 2.26 10.15
N ALA A 15 17.15 1.47 9.09
CA ALA A 15 16.90 1.94 7.72
C ALA A 15 15.40 2.27 7.55
N PHE A 16 15.07 3.22 6.70
CA PHE A 16 13.67 3.56 6.40
C PHE A 16 13.45 3.72 4.90
N PHE A 17 12.22 3.47 4.49
CA PHE A 17 11.74 3.62 3.15
C PHE A 17 10.84 4.83 3.05
N VAL A 18 10.90 5.51 1.92
CA VAL A 18 9.98 6.58 1.59
C VAL A 18 9.37 6.35 0.22
N MET A 19 8.14 6.82 0.07
CA MET A 19 7.52 6.95 -1.23
C MET A 19 7.76 8.37 -1.74
N PHE A 20 8.43 8.50 -2.89
CA PHE A 20 8.74 9.80 -3.48
C PHE A 20 7.47 10.48 -3.99
N ALA A 21 7.51 11.81 -4.03
CA ALA A 21 6.47 12.61 -4.67
C ALA A 21 6.26 12.19 -6.14
N LEU A 22 5.03 12.35 -6.62
CA LEU A 22 4.43 11.75 -7.82
C LEU A 22 4.96 12.29 -9.16
N THR A 23 6.28 12.49 -9.27
CA THR A 23 6.98 12.98 -10.48
C THR A 23 8.32 12.27 -10.74
N ASN A 24 8.61 11.20 -10.00
CA ASN A 24 9.91 10.50 -10.07
C ASN A 24 9.77 9.17 -10.83
N ASP A 25 10.80 8.83 -11.62
CA ASP A 25 10.86 7.57 -12.39
C ASP A 25 11.03 6.34 -11.49
N ARG A 26 11.42 6.58 -10.22
CA ARG A 26 11.45 5.61 -9.14
C ARG A 26 10.44 6.02 -8.08
N LEU A 27 9.63 5.06 -7.62
CA LEU A 27 8.56 5.31 -6.66
C LEU A 27 9.09 5.34 -5.22
N PHE A 28 10.18 4.62 -4.94
CA PHE A 28 10.68 4.40 -3.59
C PHE A 28 12.14 4.80 -3.45
N GLY A 29 12.49 5.28 -2.26
CA GLY A 29 13.86 5.48 -1.81
C GLY A 29 14.10 4.77 -0.49
N ARG A 30 15.29 4.18 -0.33
CA ARG A 30 15.76 3.62 0.93
C ARG A 30 16.84 4.52 1.52
N PHE A 31 16.71 4.82 2.80
CA PHE A 31 17.61 5.70 3.55
C PHE A 31 18.13 4.99 4.78
N ASP A 32 19.34 5.33 5.21
CA ASP A 32 19.83 4.94 6.54
C ASP A 32 19.31 5.89 7.64
N ALA A 33 19.61 5.57 8.90
CA ALA A 33 19.23 6.38 10.05
C ALA A 33 19.84 7.80 10.06
N THR A 34 20.86 8.05 9.24
CA THR A 34 21.49 9.38 9.08
C THR A 34 20.86 10.21 7.96
N ASN A 35 19.78 9.70 7.36
CA ASN A 35 19.10 10.31 6.20
C ASN A 35 19.96 10.31 4.91
N THR A 36 20.89 9.36 4.80
CA THR A 36 21.64 9.14 3.55
C THR A 36 20.85 8.20 2.64
N LEU A 37 20.64 8.59 1.38
CA LEU A 37 19.99 7.76 0.37
C LEU A 37 20.90 6.58 0.01
N LEU A 38 20.45 5.36 0.29
CA LEU A 38 21.14 4.11 -0.03
C LEU A 38 20.78 3.60 -1.44
N GLY A 39 19.58 3.90 -1.93
CA GLY A 39 19.14 3.50 -3.27
C GLY A 39 17.71 3.91 -3.59
N SER A 40 17.34 3.88 -4.87
CA SER A 40 15.99 4.16 -5.36
C SER A 40 15.51 3.06 -6.32
N PHE A 41 14.22 2.71 -6.22
CA PHE A 41 13.63 1.56 -6.91
C PHE A 41 12.12 1.74 -7.12
N GLY A 42 11.45 0.72 -7.65
CA GLY A 42 10.00 0.73 -7.90
C GLY A 42 9.63 1.44 -9.20
N THR A 43 9.90 0.79 -10.34
CA THR A 43 9.40 1.21 -11.65
C THR A 43 8.34 0.20 -12.11
N PHE A 44 7.11 0.68 -12.29
CA PHE A 44 5.95 -0.14 -12.66
C PHE A 44 5.37 0.20 -14.03
N LEU A 45 5.48 1.46 -14.44
CA LEU A 45 4.87 1.97 -15.66
C LEU A 45 5.94 2.52 -16.60
N GLN A 46 5.65 2.43 -17.90
CA GLN A 46 6.32 3.29 -18.87
C GLN A 46 5.95 4.76 -18.60
N ASP A 47 6.91 5.67 -18.74
CA ASP A 47 6.74 7.09 -18.43
C ASP A 47 6.19 7.34 -17.02
N GLN A 48 6.66 6.55 -16.04
CA GLN A 48 6.21 6.62 -14.66
C GLN A 48 6.28 8.03 -14.09
N GLY A 49 7.30 8.83 -14.40
CA GLY A 49 7.36 10.22 -13.93
C GLY A 49 6.13 11.06 -14.29
N VAL A 50 5.48 10.78 -15.43
CA VAL A 50 4.23 11.45 -15.86
C VAL A 50 2.99 10.79 -15.22
N ASN A 51 3.07 9.47 -14.96
CA ASN A 51 1.96 8.64 -14.49
C ASN A 51 2.01 8.29 -13.00
N ALA A 52 2.95 8.86 -12.24
CA ALA A 52 3.24 8.42 -10.88
C ALA A 52 2.05 8.61 -9.93
N MET A 53 1.13 9.53 -10.22
CA MET A 53 -0.14 9.69 -9.49
C MET A 53 -1.02 8.43 -9.51
N LEU A 54 -0.94 7.63 -10.57
CA LEU A 54 -1.65 6.35 -10.68
C LEU A 54 -1.07 5.27 -9.76
N LEU A 55 0.16 5.49 -9.30
CA LEU A 55 0.91 4.63 -8.40
C LEU A 55 0.91 5.17 -6.96
N ASP A 56 0.00 6.08 -6.58
CA ASP A 56 -0.29 6.28 -5.15
C ASP A 56 -0.68 4.94 -4.53
N GLY A 57 -0.38 4.75 -3.25
CA GLY A 57 -0.56 3.48 -2.57
C GLY A 57 -0.02 3.52 -1.16
N TRP A 58 0.10 2.37 -0.54
CA TRP A 58 0.57 2.20 0.83
C TRP A 58 1.90 1.46 0.84
N ILE A 59 2.75 1.77 1.81
CA ILE A 59 4.00 1.06 2.05
C ILE A 59 4.10 0.61 3.51
N GLU A 60 4.62 -0.59 3.73
CA GLU A 60 4.88 -1.18 5.04
C GLU A 60 6.17 -1.99 5.00
N PRO A 61 6.96 -2.05 6.08
CA PRO A 61 8.11 -2.94 6.15
C PRO A 61 7.64 -4.40 6.17
N ASP A 62 8.43 -5.31 5.60
CA ASP A 62 8.12 -6.76 5.60
C ASP A 62 8.60 -7.50 6.86
N GLY A 63 9.25 -6.80 7.80
CA GLY A 63 9.86 -7.38 8.99
C GLY A 63 11.27 -7.94 8.79
N GLN A 64 11.80 -7.93 7.56
CA GLN A 64 13.14 -8.38 7.17
C GLN A 64 13.91 -7.26 6.44
N ASP A 65 13.67 -6.01 6.84
CA ASP A 65 14.20 -4.81 6.20
C ASP A 65 13.83 -4.62 4.73
N GLY A 66 12.90 -5.40 4.18
CA GLY A 66 12.30 -5.18 2.88
C GLY A 66 11.05 -4.30 2.96
N LEU A 67 10.41 -4.09 1.81
CA LEU A 67 9.28 -3.19 1.64
C LEU A 67 8.14 -3.92 0.94
N VAL A 68 6.93 -3.82 1.47
CA VAL A 68 5.70 -4.17 0.78
C VAL A 68 4.99 -2.90 0.34
N TYR A 69 4.46 -2.92 -0.87
CA TYR A 69 3.69 -1.86 -1.49
C TYR A 69 2.32 -2.40 -1.93
N ALA A 70 1.27 -1.63 -1.70
CA ALA A 70 -0.06 -1.88 -2.25
C ALA A 70 -0.57 -0.64 -2.98
N ALA A 71 -0.80 -0.77 -4.29
CA ALA A 71 -1.28 0.33 -5.12
C ALA A 71 -2.72 0.69 -4.77
N ARG A 72 -2.99 1.99 -4.63
CA ARG A 72 -4.32 2.52 -4.31
C ARG A 72 -5.31 2.30 -5.45
N TYR A 73 -4.86 2.37 -6.70
CA TYR A 73 -5.73 2.33 -7.87
C TYR A 73 -5.47 1.11 -8.76
N ALA A 74 -4.21 0.68 -8.89
CA ALA A 74 -3.81 -0.31 -9.89
C ALA A 74 -4.16 -1.77 -9.58
N GLY A 75 -4.70 -2.05 -8.38
CA GLY A 75 -5.03 -3.41 -7.96
C GLY A 75 -3.80 -4.31 -7.90
N LEU A 76 -2.75 -3.85 -7.21
CA LEU A 76 -1.42 -4.46 -7.26
C LEU A 76 -0.76 -4.44 -5.89
N VAL A 77 -0.10 -5.55 -5.55
CA VAL A 77 0.81 -5.68 -4.41
C VAL A 77 2.20 -6.02 -4.92
N ALA A 78 3.24 -5.40 -4.37
CA ALA A 78 4.62 -5.72 -4.68
C ALA A 78 5.45 -5.83 -3.41
N ALA A 79 6.42 -6.72 -3.41
CA ALA A 79 7.39 -6.85 -2.33
C ALA A 79 8.82 -6.67 -2.84
N TYR A 80 9.64 -6.04 -2.04
CA TYR A 80 11.04 -5.75 -2.30
C TYR A 80 11.91 -6.27 -1.16
N ASP A 81 13.13 -6.67 -1.47
CA ASP A 81 14.15 -7.01 -0.48
C ASP A 81 14.80 -5.76 0.14
N ALA A 82 15.70 -5.97 1.09
CA ALA A 82 16.40 -4.91 1.80
C ALA A 82 17.32 -4.03 0.93
N LEU A 83 17.63 -4.45 -0.29
CA LEU A 83 18.43 -3.70 -1.26
C LEU A 83 17.55 -3.02 -2.32
N GLY A 84 16.23 -3.16 -2.25
CA GLY A 84 15.28 -2.64 -3.24
C GLY A 84 15.12 -3.54 -4.47
N GLY A 85 15.63 -4.77 -4.41
CA GLY A 85 15.38 -5.81 -5.41
C GLY A 85 13.93 -6.28 -5.36
N LEU A 86 13.28 -6.35 -6.51
CA LEU A 86 11.89 -6.80 -6.60
C LEU A 86 11.81 -8.31 -6.31
N ARG A 87 11.07 -8.70 -5.27
CA ARG A 87 10.80 -10.10 -4.94
C ARG A 87 9.63 -10.65 -5.78
N PHE A 88 8.50 -9.94 -5.78
CA PHE A 88 7.35 -10.26 -6.61
C PHE A 88 6.45 -9.06 -6.86
N VAL A 89 5.58 -9.23 -7.86
CA VAL A 89 4.41 -8.40 -8.12
C VAL A 89 3.21 -9.32 -8.29
N ALA A 90 2.15 -9.04 -7.54
CA ALA A 90 0.90 -9.79 -7.57
C ALA A 90 -0.28 -8.86 -7.81
N GLU A 91 -1.30 -9.37 -8.50
CA GLU A 91 -2.56 -8.68 -8.70
C GLU A 91 -3.47 -8.92 -7.50
N THR A 92 -4.17 -7.88 -7.05
CA THR A 92 -5.23 -8.03 -6.04
C THR A 92 -6.46 -8.67 -6.67
N ILE A 93 -7.37 -9.21 -5.86
CA ILE A 93 -8.65 -9.76 -6.33
C ILE A 93 -9.41 -8.72 -7.15
N ASP A 94 -9.50 -7.50 -6.62
CA ASP A 94 -10.13 -6.38 -7.32
C ASP A 94 -9.11 -5.67 -8.20
N ARG A 95 -9.23 -5.86 -9.52
CA ARG A 95 -8.36 -5.24 -10.52
C ARG A 95 -9.17 -4.43 -11.54
N PRO A 96 -9.63 -3.22 -11.17
CA PRO A 96 -10.18 -2.31 -12.16
C PRO A 96 -9.08 -1.91 -13.15
N PRO A 97 -9.46 -1.48 -14.37
CA PRO A 97 -8.53 -0.81 -15.26
C PRO A 97 -7.87 0.38 -14.57
N LEU A 98 -6.61 0.66 -14.93
CA LEU A 98 -5.92 1.86 -14.45
C LEU A 98 -6.77 3.09 -14.75
N PRO A 99 -7.00 3.98 -13.77
CA PRO A 99 -7.83 5.15 -13.99
C PRO A 99 -7.12 6.16 -14.88
N SER A 100 -7.92 7.04 -15.49
CA SER A 100 -7.38 8.15 -16.27
C SER A 100 -6.92 9.29 -15.37
N MET A 101 -5.89 10.01 -15.82
CA MET A 101 -5.51 11.29 -15.24
C MET A 101 -6.29 12.42 -15.91
N VAL A 102 -6.96 13.24 -15.11
CA VAL A 102 -7.66 14.45 -15.56
C VAL A 102 -6.72 15.63 -15.46
N LYS A 103 -6.65 16.43 -16.54
CA LYS A 103 -5.85 17.65 -16.61
C LYS A 103 -6.77 18.84 -16.86
N SER A 104 -6.79 19.81 -15.94
CA SER A 104 -7.52 21.07 -16.14
C SER A 104 -6.86 22.21 -15.38
N SER A 105 -6.80 23.39 -16.00
CA SER A 105 -6.30 24.62 -15.37
C SER A 105 -4.92 24.47 -14.72
N GLY A 106 -4.00 23.74 -15.37
CA GLY A 106 -2.64 23.49 -14.87
C GLY A 106 -2.54 22.51 -13.69
N ARG A 107 -3.65 21.85 -13.31
CA ARG A 107 -3.68 20.82 -12.28
C ARG A 107 -3.90 19.45 -12.91
N ILE A 108 -3.30 18.44 -12.28
CA ILE A 108 -3.43 17.03 -12.65
C ILE A 108 -3.98 16.29 -11.44
N TRP A 109 -5.00 15.45 -11.64
CA TRP A 109 -5.52 14.56 -10.61
C TRP A 109 -5.99 13.24 -11.22
N VAL A 110 -6.02 12.18 -10.43
CA VAL A 110 -6.67 10.92 -10.81
C VAL A 110 -8.18 11.15 -10.83
N ASP A 111 -8.89 10.62 -11.82
CA ASP A 111 -10.35 10.72 -11.90
C ASP A 111 -11.00 10.45 -10.53
N ARG A 112 -11.93 11.32 -10.11
CA ARG A 112 -12.53 11.28 -8.78
C ARG A 112 -13.48 10.09 -8.60
N GLU A 113 -14.00 9.58 -9.72
CA GLU A 113 -14.83 8.37 -9.74
C GLU A 113 -13.98 7.10 -9.89
N ALA A 114 -12.65 7.22 -9.91
CA ALA A 114 -11.76 6.07 -9.98
C ALA A 114 -11.96 5.16 -8.76
N PRO A 115 -12.12 3.84 -8.95
CA PRO A 115 -12.21 2.90 -7.85
C PRO A 115 -10.89 2.89 -7.07
N THR A 116 -10.99 2.87 -5.74
CA THR A 116 -9.86 2.60 -4.85
C THR A 116 -9.82 1.11 -4.55
N THR A 117 -8.68 0.48 -4.82
CA THR A 117 -8.42 -0.95 -4.60
C THR A 117 -7.76 -1.22 -3.26
N ALA A 118 -6.98 -0.28 -2.72
CA ALA A 118 -6.34 -0.42 -1.41
C ALA A 118 -6.56 0.81 -0.52
N PHE A 119 -7.20 0.60 0.63
CA PHE A 119 -7.50 1.64 1.62
C PHE A 119 -6.52 1.64 2.80
N SER A 120 -5.88 0.51 3.06
CA SER A 120 -4.75 0.40 3.97
C SER A 120 -3.95 -0.86 3.68
N LEU A 121 -2.74 -0.92 4.21
CA LEU A 121 -1.82 -2.05 4.13
C LEU A 121 -1.32 -2.39 5.52
N SER A 122 -1.18 -3.66 5.81
CA SER A 122 -0.48 -4.18 6.99
C SER A 122 0.33 -5.39 6.59
N VAL A 123 1.47 -5.60 7.22
CA VAL A 123 2.29 -6.79 7.03
C VAL A 123 2.55 -7.42 8.39
N THR A 124 2.33 -8.73 8.46
CA THR A 124 2.63 -9.55 9.63
C THR A 124 3.34 -10.83 9.16
N PRO A 125 3.85 -11.67 10.07
CA PRO A 125 4.39 -12.99 9.69
C PRO A 125 3.38 -13.88 8.96
N GLU A 126 2.08 -13.65 9.16
CA GLU A 126 1.00 -14.42 8.52
C GLU A 126 0.73 -13.98 7.07
N GLY A 127 1.17 -12.78 6.69
CA GLY A 127 1.08 -12.31 5.30
C GLY A 127 0.93 -10.81 5.13
N ILE A 128 0.52 -10.44 3.92
CA ILE A 128 0.21 -9.09 3.49
C ILE A 128 -1.29 -8.90 3.56
N HIS A 129 -1.76 -7.93 4.32
CA HIS A 129 -3.17 -7.64 4.53
C HIS A 129 -3.54 -6.31 3.90
N VAL A 130 -4.47 -6.35 2.96
CA VAL A 130 -4.95 -5.16 2.24
C VAL A 130 -6.42 -4.94 2.59
N LEU A 131 -6.75 -3.75 3.10
CA LEU A 131 -8.15 -3.35 3.25
C LEU A 131 -8.71 -2.94 1.88
N THR A 132 -9.73 -3.65 1.44
CA THR A 132 -10.45 -3.44 0.18
C THR A 132 -11.91 -3.11 0.46
N ALA A 133 -12.57 -2.48 -0.52
CA ALA A 133 -14.00 -2.21 -0.45
C ALA A 133 -14.79 -3.45 -0.90
N THR A 134 -15.94 -3.69 -0.27
CA THR A 134 -16.96 -4.57 -0.87
C THR A 134 -17.60 -3.89 -2.08
N PRO A 135 -18.35 -4.62 -2.93
CA PRO A 135 -19.19 -4.01 -3.96
C PRO A 135 -20.14 -2.93 -3.41
N GLU A 136 -20.57 -3.05 -2.16
CA GLU A 136 -21.41 -2.07 -1.45
C GLU A 136 -20.60 -0.88 -0.87
N GLY A 137 -19.27 -0.90 -1.02
CA GLY A 137 -18.34 0.11 -0.55
C GLY A 137 -17.98 -0.01 0.94
N LEU A 138 -16.91 0.68 1.35
CA LEU A 138 -16.48 0.70 2.77
C LEU A 138 -17.51 1.28 3.73
N LYS A 139 -18.49 2.06 3.24
CA LYS A 139 -19.56 2.65 4.06
C LYS A 139 -20.46 1.60 4.71
N GLN A 140 -20.50 0.38 4.15
CA GLN A 140 -21.25 -0.72 4.74
C GLN A 140 -20.31 -1.64 5.54
N ARG A 141 -19.40 -2.35 4.86
CA ARG A 141 -18.38 -3.20 5.48
C ARG A 141 -17.18 -3.34 4.54
N GLY A 142 -15.97 -3.26 5.08
CA GLY A 142 -14.74 -3.55 4.33
C GLY A 142 -14.36 -5.03 4.36
N VAL A 143 -13.39 -5.39 3.53
CA VAL A 143 -12.77 -6.72 3.52
C VAL A 143 -11.26 -6.57 3.69
N ILE A 144 -10.66 -7.47 4.46
CA ILE A 144 -9.21 -7.62 4.50
C ILE A 144 -8.85 -8.81 3.63
N ASP A 145 -8.24 -8.54 2.48
CA ASP A 145 -7.66 -9.56 1.63
C ASP A 145 -6.24 -9.85 2.08
N THR A 146 -5.94 -11.13 2.27
CA THR A 146 -4.63 -11.59 2.74
C THR A 146 -3.90 -12.33 1.64
N TYR A 147 -2.63 -11.96 1.45
CA TYR A 147 -1.72 -12.51 0.45
C TYR A 147 -0.47 -13.04 1.14
N SER A 148 0.14 -14.06 0.55
CA SER A 148 1.41 -14.63 1.00
C SER A 148 2.54 -13.61 0.89
N LEU A 149 3.38 -13.51 1.92
CA LEU A 149 4.55 -12.65 1.94
C LEU A 149 5.73 -13.22 1.12
N ASP A 150 5.66 -14.49 0.72
CA ASP A 150 6.71 -15.17 -0.02
C ASP A 150 6.60 -14.94 -1.53
N ASP A 151 5.37 -15.01 -2.05
CA ASP A 151 5.09 -15.04 -3.50
C ASP A 151 3.91 -14.15 -3.92
N GLY A 152 3.25 -13.46 -2.98
CA GLY A 152 2.11 -12.59 -3.26
C GLY A 152 0.82 -13.34 -3.60
N ARG A 153 0.80 -14.67 -3.48
CA ARG A 153 -0.41 -15.47 -3.78
C ARG A 153 -1.52 -15.15 -2.78
N TYR A 154 -2.75 -14.96 -3.29
CA TYR A 154 -3.92 -14.79 -2.45
C TYR A 154 -4.16 -16.01 -1.53
N LEU A 155 -4.50 -15.75 -0.27
CA LEU A 155 -4.77 -16.77 0.75
C LEU A 155 -6.25 -16.81 1.12
N PHE A 156 -6.79 -15.71 1.65
CA PHE A 156 -8.19 -15.62 2.09
C PHE A 156 -8.61 -14.15 2.29
N SER A 157 -9.93 -13.94 2.42
CA SER A 157 -10.55 -12.65 2.73
C SER A 157 -11.29 -12.73 4.07
N ARG A 158 -11.20 -11.68 4.90
CA ARG A 158 -11.99 -11.53 6.13
C ARG A 158 -12.89 -10.31 6.03
N ARG A 159 -14.20 -10.52 6.20
CA ARG A 159 -15.14 -9.40 6.29
C ARG A 159 -14.97 -8.69 7.62
N LEU A 160 -14.94 -7.37 7.58
CA LEU A 160 -14.92 -6.56 8.79
C LEU A 160 -16.28 -6.59 9.50
N PRO A 161 -16.29 -6.54 10.83
CA PRO A 161 -17.52 -6.51 11.62
C PRO A 161 -18.26 -5.17 11.49
N GLU A 162 -17.55 -4.12 11.08
CA GLU A 162 -18.06 -2.75 10.95
C GLU A 162 -17.48 -2.03 9.74
N ALA A 163 -18.09 -0.89 9.39
CA ALA A 163 -17.52 0.06 8.45
C ALA A 163 -16.32 0.78 9.07
N CYS A 164 -15.29 1.03 8.28
CA CYS A 164 -14.12 1.81 8.70
C CYS A 164 -13.51 2.57 7.52
N ARG A 165 -12.69 3.58 7.81
CA ARG A 165 -11.89 4.31 6.81
C ARG A 165 -10.55 3.63 6.53
N SER A 166 -9.99 2.97 7.54
CA SER A 166 -8.71 2.28 7.48
C SER A 166 -8.67 1.15 8.51
N ALA A 167 -7.79 0.18 8.31
CA ALA A 167 -7.54 -0.89 9.25
C ALA A 167 -6.04 -1.18 9.40
N LYS A 168 -5.61 -1.54 10.60
CA LYS A 168 -4.27 -2.06 10.89
C LYS A 168 -4.38 -3.47 11.44
N VAL A 169 -3.70 -4.41 10.78
CA VAL A 169 -3.59 -5.81 11.24
C VAL A 169 -2.26 -5.99 11.96
N THR A 170 -2.31 -6.68 13.09
CA THR A 170 -1.17 -7.24 13.81
C THR A 170 -1.38 -8.73 13.98
N THR A 171 -0.37 -9.44 14.47
CA THR A 171 -0.46 -10.89 14.74
C THR A 171 -1.63 -11.27 15.67
N THR A 172 -2.00 -10.39 16.61
CA THR A 172 -3.01 -10.71 17.64
C THR A 172 -4.29 -9.88 17.52
N HIS A 173 -4.24 -8.76 16.80
CA HIS A 173 -5.32 -7.78 16.79
C HIS A 173 -5.56 -7.20 15.41
N LEU A 174 -6.80 -6.78 15.21
CA LEU A 174 -7.22 -5.92 14.13
C LEU A 174 -7.72 -4.61 14.74
N TYR A 175 -7.20 -3.49 14.27
CA TYR A 175 -7.66 -2.16 14.61
C TYR A 175 -8.43 -1.58 13.43
N THR A 176 -9.68 -1.21 13.63
CA THR A 176 -10.48 -0.47 12.64
C THR A 176 -10.54 0.99 13.05
N ILE A 177 -10.33 1.89 12.09
CA ILE A 177 -10.29 3.34 12.30
C ILE A 177 -11.48 3.95 11.56
N GLY A 178 -12.42 4.49 12.33
CA GLY A 178 -13.57 5.22 11.84
C GLY A 178 -13.34 6.73 11.80
N ASP A 179 -14.43 7.49 11.73
CA ASP A 179 -14.40 8.96 11.74
C ASP A 179 -14.02 9.52 13.11
N THR A 180 -14.54 8.92 14.18
CA THR A 180 -14.41 9.38 15.56
C THR A 180 -14.01 8.27 16.53
N SER A 181 -13.73 7.07 16.04
CA SER A 181 -13.44 5.89 16.85
C SER A 181 -12.27 5.09 16.32
N ILE A 182 -11.60 4.39 17.24
CA ILE A 182 -10.69 3.28 16.95
C ILE A 182 -11.24 2.08 17.72
N THR A 183 -11.52 0.99 17.03
CA THR A 183 -12.00 -0.26 17.63
C THR A 183 -10.92 -1.32 17.52
N GLN A 184 -10.70 -2.07 18.61
CA GLN A 184 -9.78 -3.20 18.65
C GLN A 184 -10.55 -4.51 18.67
N TRP A 185 -10.18 -5.41 17.78
CA TRP A 185 -10.74 -6.76 17.67
C TRP A 185 -9.62 -7.76 17.94
N SER A 186 -9.88 -8.75 18.80
CA SER A 186 -8.95 -9.88 18.95
C SER A 186 -9.10 -10.82 17.76
N LEU A 187 -7.98 -11.13 17.11
CA LEU A 187 -7.93 -12.19 16.12
C LEU A 187 -7.84 -13.52 16.89
N ARG A 188 -8.84 -14.37 16.72
CA ARG A 188 -8.75 -15.76 17.20
C ARG A 188 -8.16 -16.58 16.08
N ASP A 189 -7.24 -17.47 16.43
CA ASP A 189 -6.80 -18.52 15.52
C ASP A 189 -8.04 -19.32 15.07
N GLY A 190 -8.17 -19.46 13.75
CA GLY A 190 -9.22 -20.28 13.14
C GLY A 190 -8.86 -21.75 13.19
#